data_AF-A0AAN4JAS1-F1
#
_entry.id   AF-A0AAN4JAS1-F1
#
_cell.length_a   1.000
_cell.length_b   1.000
_cell.length_c   1.000
_cell.angle_alpha   90.00
_cell.angle_beta   90.00
_cell.angle_gamma   90.00
#
_symmetry.space_group_name_H-M   'P 1'
#
loop_
_entity.id
_entity.type
_entity.pdbx_description
1 polymer ?
#
loop_
_entity_poly.entity_id
_entity_poly.type
_entity_poly.pdbx_seq_one_letter_code
_entity_poly.pdbx_strand_id
1 'polypeptide(L)'
;MPISIKATKNTSTGIRGVQRYGEMYRWRVDAVRFRSLTGQDPTPLFIARLNERESGCVDSVSFHTIEDAGDDLCKFLKAMTGASFEY
;
A
#
# COMPACT_ATOMS: atom_id res chain seq x y z
N MET A 1 -13.47 -10.35 7.23
CA MET A 1 -13.19 -9.10 7.97
C MET A 1 -12.33 -8.24 7.08
N PRO A 2 -12.76 -7.02 6.69
CA PRO A 2 -11.88 -6.09 5.98
C PRO A 2 -10.75 -5.67 6.92
N ILE A 3 -9.51 -5.79 6.47
CA ILE A 3 -8.37 -5.26 7.22
C ILE A 3 -8.39 -3.76 7.00
N SER A 4 -8.75 -3.02 8.06
CA SER A 4 -8.93 -1.57 7.98
C SER A 4 -7.58 -0.87 7.95
N ILE A 5 -7.27 -0.23 6.82
CA ILE A 5 -6.08 0.62 6.66
C ILE A 5 -6.30 1.99 7.33
N LYS A 6 -7.56 2.36 7.60
CA LYS A 6 -7.90 3.59 8.34
C LYS A 6 -7.48 3.49 9.80
N ALA A 7 -6.84 4.57 10.24
CA ALA A 7 -6.67 4.96 11.64
C ALA A 7 -5.67 4.16 12.48
N THR A 8 -4.40 4.27 12.14
CA THR A 8 -3.37 4.49 13.18
C THR A 8 -2.76 5.88 12.96
N LYS A 9 -2.98 6.78 13.92
CA LYS A 9 -2.52 8.19 13.95
C LYS A 9 -1.05 8.32 13.49
N ASN A 10 -0.76 9.37 12.71
CA ASN A 10 0.56 9.85 12.24
C ASN A 10 1.05 9.44 10.83
N THR A 11 0.25 9.70 9.80
CA THR A 11 0.83 10.27 8.57
C THR A 11 0.12 11.58 8.29
N SER A 12 0.83 12.60 7.78
CA SER A 12 0.27 13.91 7.39
C SER A 12 -0.78 13.83 6.26
N THR A 13 -1.17 12.62 5.87
CA THR A 13 -2.02 12.28 4.74
C THR A 13 -3.32 11.60 5.21
N GLY A 14 -3.28 10.63 6.13
CA GLY A 14 -4.50 10.01 6.70
C GLY A 14 -4.76 8.55 6.28
N ILE A 15 -4.05 8.03 5.27
CA ILE A 15 -4.06 6.61 4.88
C ILE A 15 -2.66 6.01 5.10
N ARG A 16 -2.58 4.92 5.86
CA ARG A 16 -1.30 4.24 6.14
C ARG A 16 -0.75 3.61 4.85
N GLY A 17 0.49 3.95 4.50
CA GLY A 17 1.12 3.50 3.26
C GLY A 17 0.97 4.46 2.08
N VAL A 18 0.09 5.47 2.19
CA VAL A 18 -0.03 6.57 1.22
C VAL A 18 0.73 7.80 1.71
N GLN A 19 1.57 8.37 0.86
CA GLN A 19 2.43 9.51 1.13
C GLN A 19 2.15 10.64 0.14
N ARG A 20 2.24 11.87 0.62
CA ARG A 20 2.16 13.05 -0.23
C ARG A 20 3.48 13.19 -0.98
N TYR A 21 3.39 13.46 -2.28
CA TYR A 21 4.49 13.69 -3.18
C TYR A 21 4.20 14.96 -4.00
N GLY A 22 4.71 16.09 -3.51
CA GLY A 22 4.37 17.42 -4.05
C GLY A 22 2.89 17.75 -3.83
N GLU A 23 2.18 18.01 -4.92
CA GLU A 23 0.72 18.25 -4.94
C GLU A 23 -0.10 16.96 -5.08
N MET A 24 0.55 15.81 -5.20
CA MET A 24 -0.07 14.52 -5.45
C MET A 24 0.16 13.54 -4.28
N TYR A 25 -0.41 12.35 -4.39
CA TYR A 25 -0.31 11.25 -3.44
C TYR A 25 0.20 10.00 -4.14
N ARG A 26 0.98 9.17 -3.45
CA ARG A 26 1.43 7.86 -3.94
C ARG A 26 1.54 6.88 -2.79
N TRP A 27 1.33 5.60 -3.02
CA TRP A 27 1.63 4.57 -2.03
C TRP A 27 2.96 3.88 -2.32
N ARG A 28 3.61 3.41 -1.25
CA ARG A 28 4.86 2.64 -1.33
C ARG A 28 4.82 1.50 -0.32
N VAL A 29 5.05 0.28 -0.79
CA VAL A 29 4.97 -0.95 0.00
C VAL A 29 6.26 -1.76 -0.20
N ASP A 30 6.97 -1.98 0.90
CA ASP A 30 8.06 -2.94 1.05
C ASP A 30 7.55 -4.21 1.79
N ALA A 31 8.40 -5.22 1.96
CA ALA A 31 8.04 -6.45 2.67
C ALA A 31 7.52 -6.21 4.10
N VAL A 32 8.10 -5.26 4.82
CA VAL A 32 7.72 -4.93 6.20
C VAL A 32 6.36 -4.23 6.22
N ARG A 33 6.15 -3.25 5.33
CA ARG A 33 4.88 -2.54 5.15
C ARG A 33 3.78 -3.45 4.66
N PHE A 34 4.08 -4.38 3.77
CA PHE A 34 3.12 -5.38 3.31
C PHE A 34 2.56 -6.14 4.50
N ARG A 35 3.45 -6.75 5.30
CA ARG A 35 3.05 -7.48 6.51
C ARG A 35 2.32 -6.60 7.51
N SER A 36 2.74 -5.35 7.65
CA SER A 36 2.08 -4.40 8.53
C SER A 36 0.68 -3.98 8.05
N LEU A 37 0.43 -3.97 6.74
CA LEU A 37 -0.85 -3.59 6.15
C LEU A 37 -1.81 -4.77 6.05
N THR A 38 -1.28 -5.98 5.83
CA THR A 38 -2.09 -7.17 5.58
C THR A 38 -2.16 -8.13 6.76
N GLY A 39 -1.27 -8.01 7.74
CA GLY A 39 -1.09 -9.01 8.80
C GLY A 39 -0.57 -10.36 8.28
N GLN A 40 -0.23 -10.47 6.99
CA GLN A 40 0.19 -11.70 6.34
C GLN A 40 1.64 -11.58 5.87
N ASP A 41 2.35 -12.70 5.79
CA ASP A 41 3.69 -12.68 5.22
C ASP A 41 3.63 -12.34 3.71
N PRO A 42 4.68 -11.67 3.18
CA PRO A 42 4.77 -11.32 1.76
C PRO A 42 4.57 -12.54 0.87
N THR A 43 3.61 -12.47 -0.05
CA THR A 43 3.38 -13.57 -0.99
C THR A 43 4.55 -13.69 -1.98
N PRO A 44 4.83 -14.89 -2.52
CA PRO A 44 5.89 -15.07 -3.51
C PRO A 44 5.76 -14.11 -4.71
N LEU A 45 4.53 -13.80 -5.12
CA LEU A 45 4.23 -12.83 -6.17
C LEU A 45 4.68 -11.41 -5.80
N PHE A 46 4.44 -11.00 -4.55
CA PHE A 46 4.90 -9.70 -4.05
C PHE A 46 6.42 -9.65 -3.92
N ILE A 47 7.06 -10.72 -3.45
CA ILE A 47 8.52 -10.83 -3.38
C ILE A 47 9.16 -10.75 -4.77
N ALA A 48 8.58 -11.42 -5.77
CA ALA A 48 9.04 -11.33 -7.15
C ALA A 48 9.01 -9.87 -7.66
N ARG A 49 7.90 -9.16 -7.44
CA ARG A 49 7.80 -7.73 -7.78
C ARG A 49 8.79 -6.83 -7.02
N LEU A 50 9.10 -7.15 -5.76
CA LEU A 50 10.12 -6.42 -5.01
C LEU A 50 11.52 -6.63 -5.60
N ASN A 51 11.85 -7.86 -5.99
CA ASN A 51 13.15 -8.19 -6.55
C ASN A 51 13.38 -7.57 -7.94
N GLU A 52 12.32 -7.25 -8.68
CA GLU A 52 12.38 -6.49 -9.94
C GLU A 52 12.75 -4.99 -9.72
N ARG A 53 12.62 -4.48 -8.49
CA ARG A 53 12.82 -3.06 -8.16
C ARG A 53 14.12 -2.89 -7.38
N GLU A 54 15.07 -2.13 -7.93
CA GLU A 54 16.30 -1.74 -7.20
C GLU A 54 16.01 -1.01 -5.88
N SER A 55 14.87 -0.32 -5.79
CA SER A 55 14.45 0.42 -4.60
C SER A 55 14.01 -0.47 -3.43
N GLY A 56 13.87 -1.79 -3.64
CA GLY A 56 13.36 -2.75 -2.66
C GLY A 56 11.92 -2.45 -2.23
N CYS A 57 11.16 -1.73 -3.05
CA CYS A 57 9.78 -1.33 -2.77
C CYS A 57 8.94 -1.34 -4.05
N VAL A 58 7.65 -1.64 -3.92
CA VAL A 58 6.66 -1.38 -4.94
C VAL A 58 5.99 -0.05 -4.65
N ASP A 59 6.02 0.86 -5.61
CA ASP A 59 5.39 2.17 -5.55
C ASP A 59 4.36 2.33 -6.66
N SER A 60 3.33 3.12 -6.37
CA SER A 60 2.25 3.43 -7.29
C SER A 60 2.60 4.59 -8.22
N VAL A 61 1.74 4.78 -9.22
CA VAL A 61 1.63 6.08 -9.90
C VAL A 61 1.18 7.16 -8.92
N SER A 62 1.29 8.43 -9.33
CA SER A 62 0.81 9.55 -8.52
C SER A 62 -0.69 9.78 -8.75
N PHE A 63 -1.40 10.16 -7.69
CA PHE A 63 -2.84 10.41 -7.63
C PHE A 63 -3.12 11.83 -7.13
N HIS A 64 -4.23 12.42 -7.56
CA HIS A 64 -4.61 13.77 -7.13
C HIS A 64 -5.29 13.81 -5.76
N THR A 65 -5.95 12.72 -5.36
CA THR A 65 -6.61 12.60 -4.06
C THR A 65 -5.96 11.48 -3.25
N ILE A 66 -6.12 11.54 -1.93
CA ILE A 66 -5.63 10.49 -1.06
C ILE A 66 -6.51 9.25 -1.16
N GLU A 67 -7.81 9.44 -1.39
CA GLU A 67 -8.81 8.40 -1.57
C GLU A 67 -8.46 7.54 -2.80
N ASP A 68 -8.16 8.15 -3.95
CA ASP A 68 -7.76 7.41 -5.16
C ASP A 68 -6.51 6.55 -4.91
N ALA A 69 -5.52 7.10 -4.19
CA ALA A 69 -4.32 6.37 -3.81
C ALA A 69 -4.62 5.23 -2.82
N GLY A 70 -5.58 5.43 -1.91
CA GLY A 70 -6.04 4.41 -0.97
C GLY A 70 -6.78 3.27 -1.68
N ASP A 71 -7.66 3.60 -2.62
CA ASP A 71 -8.41 2.64 -3.44
C ASP A 71 -7.46 1.76 -4.24
N ASP A 72 -6.46 2.37 -4.86
CA ASP A 72 -5.44 1.65 -5.62
C ASP A 72 -4.57 0.76 -4.73
N LEU A 73 -4.19 1.23 -3.53
CA LEU A 73 -3.48 0.42 -2.54
C LEU A 73 -4.31 -0.80 -2.12
N CYS A 74 -5.60 -0.63 -1.85
CA CYS A 74 -6.49 -1.75 -1.51
C CYS A 74 -6.60 -2.77 -2.65
N LYS A 75 -6.73 -2.29 -3.89
CA LYS A 75 -6.74 -3.16 -5.09
C LYS A 75 -5.42 -3.93 -5.21
N PHE A 76 -4.29 -3.26 -4.98
CA PHE A 76 -2.97 -3.89 -5.00
C PHE A 76 -2.84 -4.98 -3.93
N LEU A 77 -3.20 -4.69 -2.68
CA LEU A 77 -3.13 -5.66 -1.59
C LEU A 77 -4.08 -6.84 -1.82
N LYS A 78 -5.27 -6.59 -2.38
CA LYS A 78 -6.22 -7.64 -2.79
C LYS A 78 -5.65 -8.54 -3.87
N ALA A 79 -5.00 -7.98 -4.90
CA ALA A 79 -4.37 -8.77 -5.94
C ALA A 79 -3.23 -9.65 -5.38
N MET A 80 -2.52 -9.17 -4.36
CA MET A 80 -1.37 -9.86 -3.78
C MET A 80 -1.73 -10.94 -2.75
N THR A 81 -2.80 -10.76 -1.99
CA THR A 81 -3.20 -11.67 -0.89
C THR A 81 -4.50 -12.44 -1.16
N GLY A 82 -5.28 -12.03 -2.15
CA GLY A 82 -6.65 -12.50 -2.36
C GLY A 82 -7.68 -11.98 -1.35
N ALA A 83 -7.27 -11.24 -0.32
CA ALA A 83 -8.16 -10.70 0.70
C ALA A 83 -8.72 -9.32 0.29
N SER A 84 -9.95 -9.00 0.70
CA SER A 84 -10.50 -7.66 0.50
C SER A 84 -10.01 -6.71 1.60
N PHE A 85 -9.52 -5.54 1.18
CA PHE A 85 -9.08 -4.46 2.05
C PHE A 85 -9.98 -3.25 1.82
N GLU A 86 -10.28 -2.54 2.90
CA GLU A 86 -10.94 -1.26 2.87
C GLU A 86 -10.09 -0.33 3.73
N TYR A 87 -9.78 0.87 3.23
CA TYR A 87 -9.29 1.92 4.11
C TYR A 87 -10.54 2.49 4.75
#